data_AF-A0A1Y6F6U0-F1
#
_entry.id   AF-A0A1Y6F6U0-F1
#
_cell.length_a   1.000
_cell.length_b   1.000
_cell.length_c   1.000
_cell.angle_alpha   90.00
_cell.angle_beta   90.00
_cell.angle_gamma   90.00
#
_symmetry.space_group_name_H-M   'P 1'
#
loop_
_entity.id
_entity.type
_entity.pdbx_description
1 polymer ?
#
loop_
_entity_poly.entity_id
_entity_poly.type
_entity_poly.pdbx_seq_one_letter_code
_entity_poly.pdbx_strand_id
1 'polypeptide(L)'
;MNFLCLTATCLSLAVGALSATLVAMALPVPASALEIREAEAVVAVMDVLTEDMGEPMVTDAAGIFYDYDAYSGALIPDAGFDRAGWIAAYDAVAAGYLAMLSQAEFDAIFTGPLARLEASRLPEDQKAEMRSQVDALKAEAASVRAIGAAHAEVVRPLEGRLRVLFGSGDAQ
;
A
#
# COMPACT_ATOMS: atom_id res chain seq x y z
N MET A 1 23.11 65.05 35.46
CA MET A 1 22.31 66.09 36.16
C MET A 1 21.59 66.92 35.10
N ASN A 2 20.34 67.35 35.14
CA ASN A 2 19.17 67.20 36.04
C ASN A 2 17.91 67.59 35.20
N PHE A 3 16.64 67.27 35.49
CA PHE A 3 15.98 66.54 36.58
C PHE A 3 14.55 66.10 36.15
N LEU A 4 14.02 65.03 36.79
CA LEU A 4 12.66 64.84 37.39
C LEU A 4 11.36 65.48 36.83
N CYS A 5 10.22 64.94 37.31
CA CYS A 5 8.83 65.43 37.17
C CYS A 5 8.14 65.20 35.80
N LEU A 6 6.84 64.86 35.71
CA LEU A 6 5.89 64.38 36.73
C LEU A 6 4.77 63.54 36.07
N THR A 7 4.14 62.68 36.87
CA THR A 7 3.06 61.72 36.59
C THR A 7 1.84 62.21 35.79
N ALA A 8 1.25 61.32 34.98
CA ALA A 8 -0.20 61.24 34.74
C ALA A 8 -0.61 59.75 34.59
N THR A 9 -1.78 59.37 35.12
CA THR A 9 -2.12 57.97 35.42
C THR A 9 -3.48 57.57 34.84
N CYS A 10 -3.67 56.27 34.51
CA CYS A 10 -4.96 55.60 34.25
C CYS A 10 -5.72 56.04 32.96
N LEU A 11 -6.47 55.19 32.24
CA LEU A 11 -6.75 53.74 32.32
C LEU A 11 -7.23 53.28 30.92
N SER A 12 -6.88 52.06 30.47
CA SER A 12 -7.84 51.02 30.00
C SER A 12 -7.16 49.85 29.26
N LEU A 13 -7.41 48.64 29.79
CA LEU A 13 -7.43 47.33 29.12
C LEU A 13 -6.22 46.89 28.26
N ALA A 14 -5.34 46.12 28.90
CA ALA A 14 -4.44 45.20 28.21
C ALA A 14 -5.15 43.87 27.90
N VAL A 15 -5.16 43.45 26.62
CA VAL A 15 -4.96 42.06 26.17
C VAL A 15 -4.35 42.11 24.78
N GLY A 16 -3.06 41.79 24.66
CA GLY A 16 -2.37 41.55 23.39
C GLY A 16 -1.77 40.15 23.46
N ALA A 17 -2.53 39.15 23.00
CA ALA A 17 -2.19 37.75 23.24
C ALA A 17 -0.84 37.36 22.62
N LEU A 18 0.02 36.75 23.44
CA LEU A 18 1.27 36.16 22.97
C LEU A 18 0.92 34.88 22.20
N SER A 19 0.74 35.00 20.88
CA SER A 19 0.48 33.85 20.00
C SER A 19 1.73 32.99 19.87
N ALA A 20 1.93 32.10 20.85
CA ALA A 20 2.94 31.04 20.78
C ALA A 20 2.52 30.03 19.71
N THR A 21 3.05 30.21 18.49
CA THR A 21 2.85 29.26 17.38
C THR A 21 3.53 27.94 17.72
N LEU A 22 2.76 27.03 18.34
CA LEU A 22 3.13 25.65 18.55
C LEU A 22 3.23 24.97 17.18
N VAL A 23 4.42 24.98 16.59
CA VAL A 23 4.76 24.11 15.46
C VAL A 23 4.75 22.68 16.01
N ALA A 24 3.62 22.01 15.83
CA ALA A 24 3.52 20.59 16.04
C ALA A 24 4.43 19.90 15.03
N MET A 25 5.63 19.53 15.47
CA MET A 25 6.48 18.59 14.76
C MET A 25 5.72 17.27 14.69
N ALA A 26 5.06 17.03 13.55
CA ALA A 26 4.56 15.72 13.20
C ALA A 26 5.76 14.80 13.08
N LEU A 27 6.11 14.14 14.18
CA LEU A 27 7.07 13.06 14.17
C LEU A 27 6.56 12.03 13.14
N PRO A 28 7.40 11.57 12.20
CA PRO A 28 7.01 10.45 11.37
C PRO A 28 6.74 9.28 12.31
N VAL A 29 5.47 8.88 12.44
CA VAL A 29 5.12 7.60 13.03
C VAL A 29 5.86 6.58 12.17
N PRO A 30 6.78 5.77 12.74
CA PRO A 30 7.43 4.74 11.95
C PRO A 30 6.31 3.85 11.41
N ALA A 31 6.24 3.71 10.08
CA ALA A 31 5.45 2.63 9.49
C ALA A 31 5.94 1.35 10.18
N SER A 32 5.03 0.67 10.88
CA SER A 32 5.38 -0.55 11.61
C SER A 32 5.98 -1.51 10.62
N ALA A 33 7.24 -1.88 10.84
CA ALA A 33 7.92 -2.83 9.96
C ALA A 33 7.18 -4.16 10.06
N LEU A 34 6.56 -4.57 8.95
CA LEU A 34 5.78 -5.81 8.81
C LEU A 34 6.44 -6.95 9.60
N GLU A 35 5.72 -7.51 10.57
CA GLU A 35 6.23 -8.67 11.32
C GLU A 35 5.94 -9.99 10.57
N ILE A 36 6.77 -11.02 10.78
CA ILE A 36 6.53 -12.34 10.17
C ILE A 36 5.15 -12.92 10.53
N ARG A 37 4.68 -12.75 11.77
CA ARG A 37 3.34 -13.20 12.20
C ARG A 37 2.21 -12.44 11.51
N GLU A 38 2.43 -11.16 11.23
CA GLU A 38 1.49 -10.29 10.54
C GLU A 38 1.40 -10.73 9.07
N ALA A 39 2.54 -10.97 8.43
CA ALA A 39 2.61 -11.55 7.08
C ALA A 39 1.97 -12.95 7.01
N GLU A 40 2.22 -13.82 7.99
CA GLU A 40 1.60 -15.15 8.10
C GLU A 40 0.06 -15.07 8.21
N ALA A 41 -0.45 -14.12 9.01
CA ALA A 41 -1.88 -13.87 9.17
C ALA A 41 -2.51 -13.32 7.88
N VAL A 42 -1.87 -12.34 7.23
CA VAL A 42 -2.31 -11.81 5.92
C VAL A 42 -2.40 -12.93 4.89
N VAL A 43 -1.36 -13.75 4.75
CA VAL A 43 -1.34 -14.85 3.77
C VAL A 43 -2.36 -15.94 4.12
N ALA A 44 -2.64 -16.21 5.39
CA ALA A 44 -3.71 -17.13 5.79
C ALA A 44 -5.11 -16.63 5.43
N VAL A 45 -5.36 -15.31 5.54
CA VAL A 45 -6.61 -14.71 5.05
C VAL A 45 -6.68 -14.73 3.52
N MET A 46 -5.58 -14.41 2.84
CA MET A 46 -5.49 -14.46 1.37
C MET A 46 -5.83 -15.85 0.82
N ASP A 47 -5.32 -16.93 1.42
CA ASP A 47 -5.65 -18.31 1.01
C ASP A 47 -7.17 -18.54 0.98
N VAL A 48 -7.88 -18.22 2.07
CA VAL A 48 -9.34 -18.39 2.17
C VAL A 48 -10.09 -17.48 1.19
N LEU A 49 -9.65 -16.22 1.03
CA LEU A 49 -10.25 -15.29 0.07
C LEU A 49 -10.10 -15.79 -1.37
N THR A 50 -8.94 -16.34 -1.78
CA THR A 50 -8.78 -16.92 -3.12
C THR A 50 -9.63 -18.17 -3.35
N GLU A 51 -9.87 -18.97 -2.30
CA GLU A 51 -10.75 -20.14 -2.39
C GLU A 51 -12.22 -19.73 -2.58
N ASP A 52 -12.69 -18.70 -1.86
CA ASP A 52 -14.07 -18.19 -1.94
C ASP A 52 -14.34 -17.42 -3.25
N MET A 53 -13.40 -16.57 -3.69
CA MET A 53 -13.53 -15.79 -4.92
C MET A 53 -13.24 -16.60 -6.20
N GLY A 54 -12.42 -17.66 -6.12
CA GLY A 54 -11.96 -18.42 -7.28
C GLY A 54 -11.01 -17.67 -8.22
N GLU A 55 -10.49 -16.52 -7.78
CA GLU A 55 -9.61 -15.60 -8.51
C GLU A 55 -8.32 -15.39 -7.70
N PRO A 56 -7.15 -15.17 -8.35
CA PRO A 56 -5.91 -14.86 -7.65
C PRO A 56 -5.97 -13.47 -7.00
N MET A 57 -5.16 -13.27 -5.96
CA MET A 57 -4.96 -11.98 -5.32
C MET A 57 -4.27 -10.99 -6.28
N VAL A 58 -4.59 -9.70 -6.13
CA VAL A 58 -4.00 -8.61 -6.92
C VAL A 58 -3.48 -7.49 -6.01
N THR A 59 -2.41 -6.82 -6.42
CA THR A 59 -1.86 -5.64 -5.74
C THR A 59 -2.87 -4.49 -5.73
N ASP A 60 -2.80 -3.58 -4.75
CA ASP A 60 -3.66 -2.37 -4.63
C ASP A 60 -5.17 -2.64 -4.43
N ALA A 61 -5.58 -3.91 -4.26
CA ALA A 61 -6.97 -4.29 -3.99
C ALA A 61 -7.27 -4.55 -2.50
N ALA A 62 -6.34 -4.26 -1.58
CA ALA A 62 -6.51 -4.52 -0.14
C ALA A 62 -7.83 -3.96 0.42
N GLY A 63 -8.16 -2.73 0.05
CA GLY A 63 -9.41 -2.08 0.46
C GLY A 63 -10.67 -2.75 -0.09
N ILE A 64 -10.60 -3.37 -1.28
CA ILE A 64 -11.70 -4.14 -1.89
C ILE A 64 -11.89 -5.45 -1.15
N PHE A 65 -10.80 -6.15 -0.81
CA PHE A 65 -10.85 -7.40 -0.04
C PHE A 65 -11.41 -7.20 1.37
N TYR A 66 -11.09 -6.08 2.03
CA TYR A 66 -11.71 -5.71 3.31
C TYR A 66 -13.22 -5.50 3.18
N ASP A 67 -13.63 -4.77 2.14
CA ASP A 67 -15.05 -4.44 1.93
C ASP A 67 -15.85 -5.67 1.46
N TYR A 68 -15.20 -6.67 0.83
CA TYR A 68 -15.77 -7.98 0.48
C TYR A 68 -15.92 -8.90 1.70
N ASP A 69 -14.86 -9.04 2.51
CA ASP A 69 -14.82 -9.91 3.70
C ASP A 69 -15.93 -9.59 4.73
N ALA A 70 -16.32 -8.31 4.81
CA ALA A 70 -17.45 -7.85 5.61
C ALA A 70 -18.81 -8.51 5.25
N TYR A 71 -18.90 -9.18 4.09
CA TYR A 71 -20.08 -9.93 3.64
C TYR A 71 -19.89 -11.46 3.65
N SER A 72 -18.66 -11.98 3.58
CA SER A 72 -18.38 -13.41 3.44
C SER A 72 -17.99 -14.11 4.74
N GLY A 73 -17.34 -13.44 5.70
CA GLY A 73 -16.93 -14.10 6.94
C GLY A 73 -16.33 -13.25 8.06
N ALA A 74 -15.95 -11.99 7.81
CA ALA A 74 -15.19 -11.15 8.74
C ALA A 74 -13.83 -11.74 9.16
N LEU A 75 -13.18 -12.48 8.26
CA LEU A 75 -11.87 -13.10 8.44
C LEU A 75 -10.77 -12.08 8.75
N ILE A 76 -10.85 -10.88 8.18
CA ILE A 76 -9.85 -9.82 8.37
C ILE A 76 -9.97 -9.20 9.78
N PRO A 77 -11.16 -8.78 10.25
CA PRO A 77 -11.39 -8.43 11.66
C PRO A 77 -11.04 -9.55 12.64
N ASP A 78 -11.39 -10.81 12.35
CA ASP A 78 -11.12 -11.95 13.24
C ASP A 78 -9.62 -12.29 13.32
N ALA A 79 -8.85 -12.01 12.26
CA ALA A 79 -7.38 -12.02 12.27
C ALA A 79 -6.76 -10.84 13.05
N GLY A 80 -7.58 -9.90 13.54
CA GLY A 80 -7.17 -8.77 14.38
C GLY A 80 -6.86 -7.47 13.64
N PHE A 81 -7.15 -7.39 12.34
CA PHE A 81 -6.91 -6.19 11.54
C PHE A 81 -8.14 -5.27 11.49
N ASP A 82 -7.94 -3.98 11.70
CA ASP A 82 -8.86 -2.96 11.17
C ASP A 82 -8.55 -2.66 9.70
N ARG A 83 -9.40 -1.86 9.04
CA ARG A 83 -9.24 -1.54 7.60
C ARG A 83 -7.91 -0.87 7.26
N ALA A 84 -7.35 -0.06 8.15
CA ALA A 84 -6.08 0.62 7.91
C ALA A 84 -4.89 -0.33 8.11
N GLY A 85 -4.93 -1.14 9.17
CA GLY A 85 -3.94 -2.19 9.43
C GLY A 85 -3.91 -3.23 8.31
N TRP A 86 -5.07 -3.70 7.86
CA TRP A 86 -5.18 -4.65 6.74
C TRP A 86 -4.56 -4.10 5.46
N ILE A 87 -4.89 -2.86 5.07
CA ILE A 87 -4.32 -2.24 3.86
C ILE A 87 -2.80 -2.15 3.96
N ALA A 88 -2.28 -1.62 5.07
CA ALA A 88 -0.84 -1.50 5.29
C ALA A 88 -0.12 -2.86 5.26
N ALA A 89 -0.67 -3.88 5.94
CA ALA A 89 -0.07 -5.21 6.01
C ALA A 89 -0.15 -5.96 4.67
N TYR A 90 -1.29 -5.90 3.98
CA TYR A 90 -1.49 -6.48 2.66
C TYR A 90 -0.53 -5.86 1.63
N ASP A 91 -0.48 -4.53 1.56
CA ASP A 91 0.38 -3.84 0.59
C ASP A 91 1.86 -4.09 0.88
N ALA A 92 2.26 -4.19 2.16
CA ALA A 92 3.62 -4.58 2.54
C ALA A 92 3.97 -6.03 2.12
N VAL A 93 3.04 -6.98 2.28
CA VAL A 93 3.20 -8.36 1.82
C VAL A 93 3.27 -8.43 0.30
N ALA A 94 2.36 -7.76 -0.42
CA ALA A 94 2.31 -7.75 -1.87
C ALA A 94 3.53 -7.05 -2.51
N ALA A 95 3.96 -5.92 -1.95
CA ALA A 95 5.19 -5.23 -2.35
C ALA A 95 6.43 -6.09 -2.06
N GLY A 96 6.50 -6.70 -0.87
CA GLY A 96 7.56 -7.64 -0.50
C GLY A 96 7.63 -8.85 -1.46
N TYR A 97 6.48 -9.36 -1.90
CA TYR A 97 6.41 -10.40 -2.92
C TYR A 97 6.98 -9.93 -4.27
N LEU A 98 6.53 -8.78 -4.79
CA LEU A 98 7.08 -8.21 -6.03
C LEU A 98 8.59 -7.98 -5.95
N ALA A 99 9.10 -7.57 -4.78
CA ALA A 99 10.54 -7.35 -4.55
C ALA A 99 11.39 -8.62 -4.64
N MET A 100 10.82 -9.80 -4.35
CA MET A 100 11.52 -11.08 -4.46
C MET A 100 11.58 -11.64 -5.88
N LEU A 101 10.64 -11.28 -6.74
CA LEU A 101 10.63 -11.72 -8.14
C LEU A 101 11.92 -11.33 -8.86
N SER A 102 12.44 -12.20 -9.70
CA SER A 102 13.46 -11.82 -10.68
C SER A 102 12.91 -10.79 -11.66
N GLN A 103 13.79 -10.08 -12.38
CA GLN A 103 13.35 -9.13 -13.39
C GLN A 103 12.49 -9.80 -14.49
N ALA A 104 12.82 -11.04 -14.87
CA ALA A 104 12.09 -11.78 -15.88
C ALA A 104 10.67 -12.17 -15.42
N GLU A 105 10.51 -12.60 -14.17
CA GLU A 105 9.20 -12.91 -13.58
C GLU A 105 8.35 -11.63 -13.43
N PHE A 106 8.94 -10.54 -12.96
CA PHE A 106 8.25 -9.24 -12.88
C PHE A 106 7.79 -8.74 -14.27
N ASP A 107 8.63 -8.86 -15.31
CA ASP A 107 8.26 -8.49 -16.68
C ASP A 107 7.20 -9.43 -17.29
N ALA A 108 7.14 -10.69 -16.86
CA ALA A 108 6.17 -11.67 -17.35
C ALA A 108 4.71 -11.31 -16.98
N ILE A 109 4.49 -10.69 -15.80
CA ILE A 109 3.19 -10.20 -15.31
C ILE A 109 2.48 -9.34 -16.38
N PHE A 110 3.24 -8.46 -17.04
CA PHE A 110 2.73 -7.53 -18.06
C PHE A 110 2.75 -8.12 -19.48
N THR A 111 3.68 -9.04 -19.75
CA THR A 111 3.90 -9.62 -21.08
C THR A 111 2.71 -10.47 -21.55
N GLY A 112 2.10 -11.27 -20.66
CA GLY A 112 0.92 -12.08 -20.99
C GLY A 112 -0.31 -11.26 -21.40
N PRO A 113 -0.74 -10.25 -20.62
CA PRO A 113 -1.76 -9.28 -21.02
C PRO A 113 -1.45 -8.55 -22.33
N LEU A 114 -0.21 -8.08 -22.53
CA LEU A 114 0.20 -7.41 -23.77
C LEU A 114 0.11 -8.34 -24.99
N ALA A 115 0.55 -9.59 -24.88
CA ALA A 115 0.42 -10.55 -25.98
C ALA A 115 -1.04 -10.82 -26.36
N ARG A 116 -1.96 -10.85 -25.38
CA ARG A 116 -3.41 -10.95 -25.61
C ARG A 116 -3.99 -9.68 -26.26
N LEU A 117 -3.52 -8.50 -25.86
CA LEU A 117 -3.89 -7.22 -26.47
C LEU A 117 -3.47 -7.17 -27.95
N GLU A 118 -2.22 -7.55 -28.25
CA GLU A 118 -1.70 -7.55 -29.62
C GLU A 118 -2.42 -8.57 -30.52
N ALA A 119 -2.76 -9.75 -29.98
CA ALA A 119 -3.57 -10.76 -30.68
C ALA A 119 -5.06 -10.38 -30.84
N SER A 120 -5.54 -9.34 -30.16
CA SER A 120 -6.95 -8.92 -30.23
C SER A 120 -7.32 -8.28 -31.58
N ARG A 121 -8.63 -8.20 -31.84
CA ARG A 121 -9.21 -7.52 -33.02
C ARG A 121 -9.47 -6.02 -32.79
N LEU A 122 -8.94 -5.43 -31.72
CA LEU A 122 -9.10 -4.01 -31.45
C LEU A 122 -8.42 -3.16 -32.53
N PRO A 123 -8.97 -1.97 -32.86
CA PRO A 123 -8.28 -0.94 -33.64
C PRO A 123 -6.91 -0.57 -33.07
N GLU A 124 -5.98 -0.16 -33.95
CA GLU A 124 -4.58 0.11 -33.57
C GLU A 124 -4.43 1.31 -32.62
N ASP A 125 -5.30 2.31 -32.75
CA ASP A 125 -5.39 3.45 -31.83
C ASP A 125 -5.79 3.00 -30.41
N GLN A 126 -6.76 2.08 -30.30
CA GLN A 126 -7.17 1.50 -29.02
C GLN A 126 -6.07 0.61 -28.43
N LYS A 127 -5.36 -0.17 -29.26
CA LYS A 127 -4.19 -0.94 -28.81
C LYS A 127 -3.07 -0.01 -28.30
N ALA A 128 -2.80 1.08 -28.99
CA ALA A 128 -1.79 2.05 -28.59
C ALA A 128 -2.13 2.71 -27.24
N GLU A 129 -3.40 3.07 -27.00
CA GLU A 129 -3.86 3.57 -25.71
C GLU A 129 -3.69 2.53 -24.59
N MET A 130 -4.14 1.29 -24.81
CA MET A 130 -4.00 0.20 -23.83
C MET A 130 -2.54 -0.16 -23.55
N ARG A 131 -1.65 -0.11 -24.57
CA ARG A 131 -0.20 -0.25 -24.36
C ARG A 131 0.35 0.85 -23.45
N SER A 132 -0.04 2.10 -23.68
CA SER A 132 0.35 3.22 -22.82
C SER A 132 -0.14 3.08 -21.37
N GLN A 133 -1.31 2.46 -21.16
CA GLN A 133 -1.80 2.17 -19.81
C GLN A 133 -0.98 1.07 -19.13
N VAL A 134 -0.61 0.00 -19.86
CA VAL A 134 0.25 -1.06 -19.32
C VAL A 134 1.66 -0.54 -18.99
N ASP A 135 2.23 0.36 -19.81
CA ASP A 135 3.52 0.98 -19.51
C ASP A 135 3.47 1.80 -18.21
N ALA A 136 2.36 2.50 -17.95
CA ALA A 136 2.14 3.23 -16.70
C ALA A 136 2.01 2.28 -15.50
N LEU A 137 1.17 1.24 -15.61
CA LEU A 137 1.01 0.22 -14.56
C LEU A 137 2.33 -0.51 -14.25
N LYS A 138 3.15 -0.77 -15.27
CA LYS A 138 4.49 -1.35 -15.09
C LYS A 138 5.44 -0.44 -14.33
N ALA A 139 5.41 0.87 -14.61
CA ALA A 139 6.20 1.85 -13.89
C ALA A 139 5.76 2.00 -12.41
N GLU A 140 4.45 1.97 -12.16
CA GLU A 140 3.87 1.97 -10.82
C GLU A 140 4.24 0.72 -10.04
N ALA A 141 4.03 -0.47 -10.61
CA ALA A 141 4.43 -1.74 -9.99
C ALA A 141 5.95 -1.82 -9.73
N ALA A 142 6.78 -1.18 -10.57
CA ALA A 142 8.22 -1.09 -10.34
C ALA A 142 8.56 -0.19 -9.14
N SER A 143 7.78 0.87 -8.90
CA SER A 143 7.87 1.71 -7.70
C SER A 143 7.46 0.92 -6.45
N VAL A 144 6.32 0.23 -6.49
CA VAL A 144 5.85 -0.66 -5.40
C VAL A 144 6.90 -1.73 -5.09
N ARG A 145 7.47 -2.37 -6.11
CA ARG A 145 8.56 -3.35 -5.99
C ARG A 145 9.81 -2.77 -5.33
N ALA A 146 10.17 -1.52 -5.63
CA ALA A 146 11.32 -0.86 -5.01
C ALA A 146 11.09 -0.55 -3.52
N ILE A 147 9.87 -0.14 -3.14
CA ILE A 147 9.46 0.06 -1.75
C ILE A 147 9.44 -1.29 -1.00
N GLY A 148 8.91 -2.33 -1.64
CA GLY A 148 8.79 -3.69 -1.13
C GLY A 148 10.12 -4.37 -0.74
N ALA A 149 11.27 -3.86 -1.19
CA ALA A 149 12.57 -4.34 -0.77
C ALA A 149 12.77 -4.31 0.75
N ALA A 150 12.07 -3.42 1.47
CA ALA A 150 12.06 -3.38 2.94
C ALA A 150 11.34 -4.58 3.60
N HIS A 151 10.46 -5.26 2.87
CA HIS A 151 9.64 -6.37 3.37
C HIS A 151 10.07 -7.74 2.83
N ALA A 152 10.87 -7.79 1.75
CA ALA A 152 11.27 -9.02 1.07
C ALA A 152 11.86 -10.11 2.00
N GLU A 153 12.67 -9.74 3.00
CA GLU A 153 13.23 -10.68 3.99
C GLU A 153 12.15 -11.34 4.87
N VAL A 154 11.14 -10.57 5.28
CA VAL A 154 10.01 -11.03 6.11
C VAL A 154 9.07 -11.93 5.30
N VAL A 155 8.90 -11.60 4.02
CA VAL A 155 7.95 -12.28 3.13
C VAL A 155 8.55 -13.57 2.52
N ARG A 156 9.88 -13.70 2.45
CA ARG A 156 10.57 -14.87 1.85
C ARG A 156 10.14 -16.26 2.35
N PRO A 157 9.94 -16.50 3.66
CA PRO A 157 9.45 -17.81 4.13
C PRO A 157 8.08 -18.21 3.54
N LEU A 158 7.32 -17.25 3.01
CA LEU A 158 5.97 -17.43 2.47
C LEU A 158 5.94 -17.48 0.93
N GLU A 159 7.09 -17.36 0.24
CA GLU A 159 7.20 -17.25 -1.23
C GLU A 159 6.38 -18.32 -1.97
N GLY A 160 6.44 -19.58 -1.51
CA GLY A 160 5.72 -20.69 -2.14
C GLY A 160 4.19 -20.55 -2.12
N ARG A 161 3.62 -19.99 -1.04
CA ARG A 161 2.16 -19.69 -0.95
C ARG A 161 1.84 -18.48 -1.81
N LEU A 162 2.64 -17.43 -1.73
CA LEU A 162 2.44 -16.18 -2.46
C LEU A 162 2.48 -16.36 -3.98
N ARG A 163 3.34 -17.25 -4.50
CA ARG A 163 3.35 -17.64 -5.91
C ARG A 163 2.00 -18.19 -6.36
N VAL A 164 1.37 -19.06 -5.57
CA VAL A 164 0.03 -19.60 -5.87
C VAL A 164 -1.01 -18.47 -5.79
N LEU A 165 -1.02 -17.71 -4.70
CA LEU A 165 -1.98 -16.63 -4.45
C LEU A 165 -1.98 -15.56 -5.54
N PHE A 166 -0.82 -15.15 -6.03
CA PHE A 166 -0.66 -14.16 -7.11
C PHE A 166 -0.60 -14.79 -8.52
N GLY A 167 -1.08 -16.03 -8.70
CA GLY A 167 -1.20 -16.68 -10.02
C GLY A 167 0.13 -16.81 -10.80
N SER A 168 1.25 -16.90 -10.09
CA SER A 168 2.63 -16.89 -10.62
C SER A 168 3.47 -18.11 -10.22
N GLY A 169 2.87 -19.08 -9.53
CA GLY A 169 3.27 -20.47 -9.56
C GLY A 169 2.65 -21.14 -10.79
N ASP A 170 3.41 -22.01 -11.46
CA ASP A 170 2.98 -22.66 -12.70
C ASP A 170 1.64 -23.39 -12.54
N ALA A 171 0.71 -23.11 -13.45
CA ALA A 171 -0.41 -24.01 -13.69
C ALA A 171 0.14 -25.33 -14.26
N GLN A 172 0.06 -26.41 -13.48
CA GLN A 172 0.33 -27.79 -13.90
C GLN A 172 -0.81 -28.35 -14.75
#